data_AF-A0A7C9DCC7-F1
#
_entry.id   AF-A0A7C9DCC7-F1
#
_cell.length_a   1.000
_cell.length_b   1.000
_cell.length_c   1.000
_cell.angle_alpha   90.00
_cell.angle_beta   90.00
_cell.angle_gamma   90.00
#
_symmetry.space_group_name_H-M   'P 1'
#
loop_
_entity.id
_entity.type
_entity.pdbx_description
1 polymer ?
#
loop_
_entity_poly.entity_id
_entity_poly.type
_entity_poly.pdbx_seq_one_letter_code
_entity_poly.pdbx_strand_id
1 'polypeptide(L)'
;FGPVGSVALQICVMITSFGCLIIYLIIIGDVLTGTKSGDTIHTGILQEWFGFYWWTSRPFAILFVVLLIILPLVLFRRVDSLRFTSALSILLALVFVVISSIMAIEALVEGKTQNLRLVPDFSSKGTIQSLFTTIPVFMTAFGYQINVHPIRSELGEPSDMRMAIRIALVICAVFYFSIGFFGYLLFGDSINADMLVNFDQNADTMVGLVINAIVRLSYAFHVMLVFPILNYTLRANVDELLFRDKPELAEDTPRFLCLTCILVALAYAIAIWIPSIWYCFQILGSTTIATLTLIFPSMIILRDIYSISKPWEKVVAVVFLIAAAATSVVAIWTNLSKTATS
;
A
#
# COMPACT_ATOMS: atom_id res chain seq x y z
N PHE A 1 -3.44 18.24 21.27
CA PHE A 1 -4.92 18.31 21.37
C PHE A 1 -5.46 17.48 22.55
N GLY A 2 -4.70 17.40 23.66
CA GLY A 2 -5.07 16.57 24.80
C GLY A 2 -5.21 15.07 24.47
N PRO A 3 -5.83 14.29 25.37
CA PRO A 3 -6.04 12.85 25.20
C PRO A 3 -6.89 12.51 23.97
N VAL A 4 -7.91 13.31 23.66
CA VAL A 4 -8.83 13.06 22.53
C VAL A 4 -8.09 13.05 21.20
N GLY A 5 -7.20 14.02 20.98
CA GLY A 5 -6.39 14.05 19.75
C GLY A 5 -5.40 12.89 19.66
N SER A 6 -4.88 12.41 20.79
CA SER A 6 -3.99 11.24 20.83
C SER A 6 -4.72 9.97 20.43
N VAL A 7 -5.92 9.75 20.97
CA VAL A 7 -6.76 8.59 20.64
C VAL A 7 -7.20 8.64 19.17
N ALA A 8 -7.60 9.83 18.67
CA ALA A 8 -7.95 10.00 17.27
C ALA A 8 -6.78 9.67 16.32
N LEU A 9 -5.56 10.10 16.67
CA LEU A 9 -4.34 9.77 15.94
C LEU A 9 -4.08 8.26 15.93
N GLN A 10 -4.13 7.61 17.10
CA GLN A 10 -3.93 6.16 17.24
C GLN A 10 -4.95 5.37 16.42
N ILE A 11 -6.23 5.75 16.46
CA ILE A 11 -7.27 5.10 15.66
C ILE A 11 -6.98 5.25 14.16
N CYS A 12 -6.57 6.43 13.70
CA CYS A 12 -6.21 6.64 12.29
C CYS A 12 -5.01 5.77 11.88
N VAL A 13 -3.98 5.68 12.74
CA VAL A 13 -2.81 4.81 12.51
C VAL A 13 -3.25 3.35 12.44
N MET A 14 -4.06 2.88 13.38
CA MET A 14 -4.57 1.50 13.41
C MET A 14 -5.37 1.15 12.14
N ILE A 15 -6.35 1.98 11.77
CA ILE A 15 -7.16 1.73 10.57
C ILE A 15 -6.28 1.73 9.32
N THR A 16 -5.32 2.66 9.24
CA THR A 16 -4.39 2.73 8.10
C THR A 16 -3.50 1.49 8.02
N SER A 17 -2.83 1.13 9.11
CA SER A 17 -1.95 -0.04 9.14
C SER A 17 -2.73 -1.32 8.82
N PHE A 18 -3.93 -1.49 9.40
CA PHE A 18 -4.79 -2.65 9.13
C PHE A 18 -5.26 -2.68 7.67
N GLY A 19 -5.66 -1.54 7.11
CA GLY A 19 -6.03 -1.43 5.70
C GLY A 19 -4.88 -1.76 4.75
N CYS A 20 -3.65 -1.35 5.06
CA CYS A 20 -2.47 -1.72 4.28
C CYS A 20 -2.19 -3.23 4.35
N LEU A 21 -2.37 -3.89 5.51
CA LEU A 21 -2.26 -5.36 5.60
C LEU A 21 -3.29 -6.06 4.71
N ILE A 22 -4.52 -5.55 4.66
CA ILE A 22 -5.56 -6.08 3.77
C ILE A 22 -5.13 -5.92 2.29
N ILE A 23 -4.65 -4.73 1.90
CA ILE A 23 -4.13 -4.49 0.53
C ILE A 23 -3.04 -5.51 0.18
N TYR A 24 -2.11 -5.76 1.09
CA TYR A 24 -1.03 -6.72 0.87
C TYR A 24 -1.53 -8.14 0.63
N LEU A 25 -2.54 -8.60 1.39
CA LEU A 25 -3.15 -9.90 1.17
C LEU A 25 -3.92 -9.98 -0.15
N ILE A 26 -4.57 -8.88 -0.56
CA ILE A 26 -5.25 -8.79 -1.87
C ILE A 26 -4.22 -8.92 -2.99
N ILE A 27 -3.11 -8.16 -2.97
CA ILE A 27 -2.03 -8.24 -3.99
C ILE A 27 -1.47 -9.66 -4.08
N ILE A 28 -1.18 -10.29 -2.93
CA ILE A 28 -0.71 -11.68 -2.90
C ILE A 28 -1.75 -12.62 -3.54
N GLY A 29 -3.03 -12.44 -3.22
CA GLY A 29 -4.13 -13.20 -3.81
C GLY A 29 -4.25 -13.02 -5.31
N ASP A 30 -4.17 -11.78 -5.79
CA ASP A 30 -4.26 -11.40 -7.21
C ASP A 30 -3.09 -12.00 -8.01
N VAL A 31 -1.87 -11.95 -7.46
CA VAL A 31 -0.69 -12.57 -8.09
C VAL A 31 -0.82 -14.10 -8.16
N LEU A 32 -1.22 -14.76 -7.07
CA LEU A 32 -1.23 -16.22 -7.00
C LEU A 32 -2.43 -16.85 -7.70
N THR A 33 -3.60 -16.21 -7.61
CA THR A 33 -4.89 -16.80 -8.04
C THR A 33 -5.62 -15.98 -9.10
N GLY A 34 -5.04 -14.85 -9.54
CA GLY A 34 -5.61 -14.03 -10.58
C GLY A 34 -6.82 -13.24 -10.10
N THR A 35 -7.32 -12.40 -11.00
CA THR A 35 -8.46 -11.51 -10.74
C THR A 35 -9.38 -11.52 -11.96
N LYS A 36 -10.68 -11.39 -11.72
CA LYS A 36 -11.65 -11.13 -12.77
C LYS A 36 -11.86 -9.63 -12.85
N SER A 37 -11.42 -9.01 -13.94
CA SER A 37 -11.59 -7.57 -14.16
C SER A 37 -12.56 -7.37 -15.31
N GLY A 38 -13.85 -7.17 -14.99
CA GLY A 38 -14.91 -7.12 -16.01
C GLY A 38 -15.06 -8.45 -16.75
N ASP A 39 -14.99 -8.41 -18.08
CA ASP A 39 -15.12 -9.60 -18.95
C ASP A 39 -13.80 -10.36 -19.16
N THR A 40 -12.66 -9.80 -18.74
CA THR A 40 -11.35 -10.46 -18.88
C THR A 40 -10.98 -11.21 -17.60
N ILE A 41 -10.73 -12.51 -17.76
CA ILE A 41 -10.22 -13.37 -16.70
C ILE A 41 -8.70 -13.30 -16.77
N HIS A 42 -8.10 -12.72 -15.73
CA HIS A 42 -6.66 -12.76 -15.58
C HIS A 42 -6.26 -13.93 -14.70
N THR A 43 -5.32 -14.75 -15.16
CA THR A 43 -4.92 -15.96 -14.45
C THR A 43 -3.82 -15.68 -13.43
N GLY A 44 -3.91 -16.35 -12.28
CA GLY A 44 -2.85 -16.33 -11.27
C GLY A 44 -1.72 -17.29 -11.61
N ILE A 45 -0.54 -17.11 -11.01
CA ILE A 45 0.61 -18.02 -11.22
C ILE A 45 0.26 -19.48 -10.86
N LEU A 46 -0.47 -19.70 -9.77
CA LEU A 46 -0.86 -21.06 -9.38
C LEU A 46 -1.82 -21.68 -10.40
N GLN A 47 -2.69 -20.87 -10.99
CA GLN A 47 -3.64 -21.33 -12.00
C GLN A 47 -2.95 -21.55 -13.36
N GLU A 48 -1.97 -20.72 -13.72
CA GLU A 48 -1.16 -20.90 -14.93
C GLU A 48 -0.33 -22.19 -14.87
N TRP A 49 0.28 -22.49 -13.71
CA TRP A 49 1.20 -23.62 -13.59
C TRP A 49 0.49 -24.94 -13.32
N PHE A 50 -0.60 -24.90 -12.54
CA PHE A 50 -1.26 -26.12 -12.07
C PHE A 50 -2.69 -26.25 -12.60
N GLY A 51 -3.33 -25.16 -13.02
CA GLY A 51 -4.74 -25.15 -13.45
C GLY A 51 -5.71 -24.78 -12.33
N PHE A 52 -7.00 -24.87 -12.64
CA PHE A 52 -8.09 -24.50 -11.73
C PHE A 52 -8.46 -25.67 -10.83
N TYR A 53 -8.02 -25.61 -9.57
CA TYR A 53 -8.33 -26.56 -8.53
C TYR A 53 -8.82 -25.83 -7.26
N TRP A 54 -9.41 -26.57 -6.33
CA TRP A 54 -9.87 -26.03 -5.05
C TRP A 54 -8.74 -25.39 -4.24
N TRP A 55 -7.52 -25.90 -4.35
CA TRP A 55 -6.34 -25.38 -3.65
C TRP A 55 -5.67 -24.20 -4.38
N THR A 56 -6.01 -23.96 -5.65
CA THR A 56 -5.61 -22.74 -6.38
C THR A 56 -6.68 -21.64 -6.29
N SER A 57 -7.70 -21.84 -5.43
CA SER A 57 -8.70 -20.83 -5.11
C SER A 57 -8.13 -19.74 -4.20
N ARG A 58 -8.63 -18.51 -4.38
CA ARG A 58 -8.20 -17.33 -3.62
C ARG A 58 -8.19 -17.54 -2.10
N PRO A 59 -9.26 -18.06 -1.46
CA PRO A 59 -9.25 -18.27 0.00
C PRO A 59 -8.15 -19.23 0.44
N PHE A 60 -8.00 -20.36 -0.26
CA PHE A 60 -7.00 -21.37 0.12
C PHE A 60 -5.57 -20.89 -0.09
N ALA A 61 -5.28 -20.25 -1.23
CA ALA A 61 -3.94 -19.75 -1.54
C ALA A 61 -3.49 -18.67 -0.55
N ILE A 62 -4.35 -17.69 -0.25
CA ILE A 62 -4.03 -16.65 0.74
C ILE A 62 -3.87 -17.29 2.13
N LEU A 63 -4.76 -18.22 2.53
CA LEU A 63 -4.64 -18.92 3.81
C LEU A 63 -3.31 -19.66 3.95
N PHE A 64 -2.90 -20.37 2.89
CA PHE A 64 -1.64 -21.10 2.86
C PHE A 64 -0.44 -20.17 3.06
N VAL A 65 -0.40 -19.05 2.34
CA VAL A 65 0.65 -18.02 2.52
C VAL A 65 0.60 -17.43 3.93
N VAL A 66 -0.60 -17.14 4.44
CA VAL A 66 -0.78 -16.58 5.78
C VAL A 66 -0.21 -17.53 6.83
N LEU A 67 -0.53 -18.82 6.77
CA LEU A 67 -0.10 -19.79 7.77
C LEU A 67 1.37 -20.17 7.68
N LEU A 68 1.92 -20.33 6.46
CA LEU A 68 3.27 -20.85 6.28
C LEU A 68 4.35 -19.78 6.15
N ILE A 69 3.99 -18.57 5.70
CA ILE A 69 4.95 -17.49 5.46
C ILE A 69 4.67 -16.36 6.44
N ILE A 70 3.50 -15.71 6.35
CA ILE A 70 3.24 -14.48 7.10
C ILE A 70 3.22 -14.73 8.60
N LEU A 71 2.52 -15.77 9.07
CA LEU A 71 2.35 -16.06 10.49
C LEU A 71 3.70 -16.29 11.20
N PRO A 72 4.62 -17.14 10.70
CA PRO A 72 5.98 -17.23 11.26
C PRO A 72 6.71 -15.89 11.30
N LEU A 73 6.58 -15.06 10.25
CA LEU A 73 7.26 -13.77 10.19
C LEU A 73 6.69 -12.73 11.16
N VAL A 74 5.37 -12.69 11.40
CA VAL A 74 4.76 -11.71 12.34
C VAL A 74 4.93 -12.09 13.82
N LEU A 75 5.30 -13.34 14.08
CA LEU A 75 5.56 -13.84 15.44
C LEU A 75 6.93 -13.41 15.98
N PHE A 76 7.80 -12.84 15.15
CA PHE A 76 9.01 -12.18 15.64
C PHE A 76 8.65 -10.99 16.54
N ARG A 77 9.24 -10.96 17.74
CA ARG A 77 8.98 -9.92 18.75
C ARG A 77 9.76 -8.63 18.50
N ARG A 78 10.93 -8.72 17.87
CA ARG A 78 11.84 -7.60 17.63
C ARG A 78 11.88 -7.23 16.15
N VAL A 79 11.80 -5.93 15.86
CA VAL A 79 11.92 -5.39 14.50
C VAL A 79 13.36 -5.58 13.96
N ASP A 80 14.36 -5.48 14.82
CA ASP A 80 15.78 -5.78 14.50
C ASP A 80 16.01 -7.12 13.81
N SER A 81 15.25 -8.16 14.19
CA SER A 81 15.37 -9.50 13.63
C SER A 81 14.94 -9.56 12.17
N LEU A 82 14.16 -8.58 11.70
CA LEU A 82 13.67 -8.45 10.33
C LEU A 82 14.63 -7.65 9.43
N ARG A 83 15.80 -7.20 9.90
CA ARG A 83 16.74 -6.42 9.08
C ARG A 83 17.15 -7.12 7.76
N PHE A 84 17.33 -8.44 7.81
CA PHE A 84 17.69 -9.23 6.62
C PHE A 84 16.49 -9.36 5.66
N THR A 85 15.29 -9.60 6.19
CA THR A 85 14.07 -9.67 5.39
C THR A 85 13.74 -8.32 4.76
N SER A 86 14.01 -7.21 5.45
CA SER A 86 13.86 -5.86 4.92
C SER A 86 14.83 -5.57 3.77
N ALA A 87 16.12 -5.95 3.92
CA ALA A 87 17.10 -5.79 2.85
C ALA A 87 16.73 -6.63 1.61
N LEU A 88 16.32 -7.89 1.82
CA LEU A 88 15.85 -8.77 0.76
C LEU A 88 14.58 -8.22 0.08
N SER A 89 13.66 -7.66 0.86
CA SER A 89 12.45 -7.03 0.35
C SER A 89 12.76 -5.85 -0.59
N ILE A 90 13.70 -4.98 -0.24
CA ILE A 90 14.12 -3.86 -1.10
C ILE A 90 14.77 -4.38 -2.39
N LEU A 91 15.60 -5.42 -2.30
CA LEU A 91 16.21 -6.05 -3.48
C LEU A 91 15.14 -6.59 -4.43
N LEU A 92 14.12 -7.28 -3.91
CA LEU A 92 13.02 -7.81 -4.71
C LEU A 92 12.21 -6.70 -5.39
N ALA A 93 11.97 -5.58 -4.70
CA ALA A 93 11.33 -4.41 -5.31
C ALA A 93 12.21 -3.82 -6.43
N LEU A 94 13.53 -3.74 -6.24
CA LEU A 94 14.45 -3.26 -7.28
C LEU A 94 14.44 -4.19 -8.50
N VAL A 95 14.45 -5.50 -8.31
CA VAL A 95 14.34 -6.49 -9.38
C VAL A 95 13.06 -6.29 -10.18
N PHE A 96 11.92 -6.11 -9.51
CA PHE A 96 10.64 -5.79 -10.15
C PHE A 96 10.73 -4.54 -11.03
N VAL A 97 11.28 -3.43 -10.51
CA VAL A 97 11.41 -2.17 -11.25
C VAL A 97 12.32 -2.34 -12.47
N VAL A 98 13.48 -2.98 -12.29
CA VAL A 98 14.47 -3.14 -13.36
C VAL A 98 13.92 -4.00 -14.49
N ILE A 99 13.32 -5.15 -14.17
CA ILE A 99 12.76 -6.04 -15.20
C ILE A 99 11.61 -5.35 -15.94
N SER A 100 10.70 -4.69 -15.20
CA SER A 100 9.59 -3.96 -15.84
C SER A 100 10.08 -2.84 -16.76
N SER A 101 11.17 -2.16 -16.38
CA SER A 101 11.80 -1.13 -17.20
C SER A 101 12.42 -1.71 -18.47
N ILE A 102 13.14 -2.83 -18.36
CA ILE A 102 13.73 -3.52 -19.51
C ILE A 102 12.64 -3.96 -20.49
N MET A 103 11.57 -4.59 -20.00
CA MET A 103 10.44 -5.02 -20.83
C MET A 103 9.79 -3.85 -21.57
N ALA A 104 9.61 -2.71 -20.90
CA ALA A 104 9.05 -1.51 -21.52
C ALA A 104 9.98 -0.91 -22.59
N ILE A 105 11.30 -0.95 -22.39
CA ILE A 105 12.29 -0.50 -23.36
C ILE A 105 12.32 -1.43 -24.57
N GLU A 106 12.29 -2.75 -24.38
CA GLU A 106 12.22 -3.73 -25.46
C GLU A 106 10.95 -3.54 -26.29
N ALA A 107 9.79 -3.40 -25.63
CA ALA A 107 8.53 -3.09 -26.31
C ALA A 107 8.59 -1.78 -27.10
N LEU A 108 9.33 -0.77 -26.62
CA LEU A 108 9.52 0.52 -27.30
C LEU A 108 10.38 0.36 -28.55
N VAL A 109 11.47 -0.40 -28.47
CA VAL A 109 12.36 -0.68 -29.59
C VAL A 109 11.64 -1.51 -30.67
N GLU A 110 10.80 -2.46 -30.27
CA GLU A 110 9.97 -3.26 -31.19
C GLU A 110 8.79 -2.50 -31.79
N GLY A 111 8.54 -1.26 -31.35
CA GLY A 111 7.40 -0.46 -31.80
C GLY A 111 6.04 -0.99 -31.34
N LYS A 112 6.01 -1.82 -30.28
CA LYS A 112 4.79 -2.40 -29.69
C LYS A 112 4.21 -1.56 -28.54
N THR A 113 4.84 -0.44 -28.19
CA THR A 113 4.36 0.43 -27.10
C THR A 113 3.06 1.13 -27.45
N GLN A 114 2.26 1.35 -26.41
CA GLN A 114 1.10 2.22 -26.49
C GLN A 114 1.53 3.69 -26.65
N ASN A 115 0.71 4.49 -27.35
CA ASN A 115 1.01 5.91 -27.55
C ASN A 115 1.03 6.64 -26.20
N LEU A 116 2.18 7.22 -25.84
CA LEU A 116 2.37 7.92 -24.57
C LEU A 116 1.54 9.21 -24.52
N ARG A 117 0.48 9.23 -23.71
CA ARG A 117 -0.28 10.44 -23.41
C ARG A 117 0.31 11.13 -22.18
N LEU A 118 1.10 12.18 -22.42
CA LEU A 118 1.70 12.99 -21.35
C LEU A 118 0.70 13.93 -20.66
N VAL A 119 -0.43 14.22 -21.31
CA VAL A 119 -1.47 15.12 -20.80
C VAL A 119 -2.81 14.38 -20.71
N PRO A 120 -3.60 14.63 -19.65
CA PRO A 120 -4.95 14.09 -19.55
C PRO A 120 -5.81 14.58 -20.72
N ASP A 121 -6.64 13.69 -21.26
CA ASP A 121 -7.62 14.07 -22.26
C ASP A 121 -8.83 14.75 -21.59
N PHE A 122 -8.87 16.08 -21.63
CA PHE A 122 -9.96 16.87 -21.06
C PHE A 122 -11.22 16.90 -21.94
N SER A 123 -11.25 16.21 -23.09
CA SER A 123 -12.44 16.13 -23.94
C SER A 123 -13.55 15.27 -23.32
N SER A 124 -13.18 14.31 -22.47
CA SER A 124 -14.11 13.47 -21.71
C SER A 124 -14.63 14.20 -20.47
N LYS A 125 -15.97 14.24 -20.31
CA LYS A 125 -16.65 14.84 -19.15
C LYS A 125 -16.27 14.19 -17.80
N GLY A 126 -15.64 13.00 -17.81
CA GLY A 126 -15.24 12.26 -16.61
C GLY A 126 -13.80 12.49 -16.15
N THR A 127 -12.95 13.18 -16.93
CA THR A 127 -11.50 13.28 -16.66
C THR A 127 -11.19 14.05 -15.38
N ILE A 128 -11.97 15.08 -15.04
CA ILE A 128 -11.76 15.83 -13.79
C ILE A 128 -12.07 14.93 -12.58
N GLN A 129 -13.13 14.13 -12.66
CA GLN A 129 -13.53 13.22 -11.59
C GLN A 129 -12.50 12.10 -11.38
N SER A 130 -11.91 11.58 -12.45
CA SER A 130 -10.85 10.56 -12.34
C SER A 130 -9.59 11.12 -11.67
N LEU A 131 -9.19 12.37 -11.97
CA LEU A 131 -8.08 13.03 -11.27
C LEU A 131 -8.29 13.10 -9.75
N PHE A 132 -9.50 13.40 -9.29
CA PHE A 132 -9.81 13.41 -7.86
C PHE A 132 -9.77 12.02 -7.23
N THR A 133 -10.10 10.96 -7.98
CA THR A 133 -9.91 9.59 -7.50
C THR A 133 -8.43 9.17 -7.48
N THR A 134 -7.54 9.81 -8.22
CA THR A 134 -6.10 9.47 -8.16
C THR A 134 -5.43 10.08 -6.91
N ILE A 135 -5.91 11.22 -6.40
CA ILE A 135 -5.30 11.89 -5.23
C ILE A 135 -5.23 10.98 -3.99
N PRO A 136 -6.30 10.26 -3.58
CA PRO A 136 -6.22 9.28 -2.49
C PRO A 136 -5.12 8.23 -2.69
N VAL A 137 -4.92 7.75 -3.91
CA VAL A 137 -3.86 6.77 -4.21
C VAL A 137 -2.48 7.37 -3.94
N PHE A 138 -2.24 8.61 -4.37
CA PHE A 138 -1.00 9.33 -4.05
C PHE A 138 -0.84 9.58 -2.55
N MET A 139 -1.92 9.94 -1.84
CA MET A 139 -1.88 10.08 -0.39
C MET A 139 -1.46 8.76 0.27
N THR A 140 -2.03 7.64 -0.15
CA THR A 140 -1.65 6.32 0.37
C THR A 140 -0.19 5.98 0.05
N ALA A 141 0.28 6.23 -1.17
CA ALA A 141 1.66 5.96 -1.59
C ALA A 141 2.69 6.73 -0.73
N PHE A 142 2.39 7.97 -0.36
CA PHE A 142 3.28 8.80 0.48
C PHE A 142 2.90 8.81 1.97
N GLY A 143 2.00 7.91 2.39
CA GLY A 143 1.44 7.82 3.75
C GLY A 143 2.32 7.11 4.79
N TYR A 144 3.63 7.30 4.78
CA TYR A 144 4.58 6.55 5.63
C TYR A 144 4.66 7.04 7.09
N GLN A 145 3.98 8.12 7.44
CA GLN A 145 4.02 8.76 8.77
C GLN A 145 3.51 7.83 9.88
N ILE A 146 2.74 6.80 9.54
CA ILE A 146 2.28 5.76 10.47
C ILE A 146 3.44 4.97 11.10
N ASN A 147 4.58 4.86 10.40
CA ASN A 147 5.74 4.09 10.85
C ASN A 147 6.80 4.97 11.54
N VAL A 148 6.44 6.21 11.90
CA VAL A 148 7.35 7.15 12.56
C VAL A 148 7.95 6.59 13.85
N HIS A 149 7.17 5.83 14.62
CA HIS A 149 7.61 5.23 15.88
C HIS A 149 8.63 4.09 15.66
N PRO A 150 8.34 3.06 14.85
CA PRO A 150 9.33 2.04 14.48
C PRO A 150 10.62 2.63 13.87
N ILE A 151 10.50 3.62 12.98
CA ILE A 151 11.67 4.26 12.37
C ILE A 151 12.52 4.93 13.44
N ARG A 152 11.88 5.66 14.37
CA ARG A 152 12.58 6.35 15.46
C ARG A 152 13.26 5.39 16.44
N SER A 153 12.67 4.23 16.73
CA SER A 153 13.30 3.24 17.63
C SER A 153 14.55 2.59 17.04
N GLU A 154 14.66 2.57 15.70
CA GLU A 154 15.80 1.99 14.97
C GLU A 154 16.89 3.02 14.64
N LEU A 155 16.57 4.32 14.73
CA LEU A 155 17.53 5.41 14.54
C LEU A 155 18.46 5.52 15.76
N GLY A 156 19.77 5.59 15.52
CA GLY A 156 20.75 5.85 16.57
C GLY A 156 20.55 7.24 17.21
N GLU A 157 20.48 8.28 16.38
CA GLU A 157 20.25 9.66 16.81
C GLU A 157 18.96 10.23 16.19
N PRO A 158 18.05 10.83 16.99
CA PRO A 158 16.83 11.45 16.46
C PRO A 158 17.07 12.60 15.48
N SER A 159 18.25 13.23 15.49
CA SER A 159 18.63 14.30 14.55
C SER A 159 18.72 13.82 13.11
N ASP A 160 19.05 12.56 12.88
CA ASP A 160 19.32 12.00 11.55
C ASP A 160 18.03 11.69 10.78
N MET A 161 16.91 11.62 11.50
CA MET A 161 15.59 11.33 10.98
C MET A 161 15.21 12.22 9.79
N ARG A 162 15.55 13.52 9.85
CA ARG A 162 15.24 14.46 8.77
C ARG A 162 15.98 14.12 7.48
N MET A 163 17.25 13.76 7.58
CA MET A 163 18.08 13.41 6.42
C MET A 163 17.63 12.06 5.85
N ALA A 164 17.41 11.07 6.72
CA ALA A 164 16.93 9.75 6.34
C ALA A 164 15.60 9.83 5.58
N ILE A 165 14.62 10.60 6.08
CA ILE A 165 13.32 10.78 5.42
C ILE A 165 13.48 11.46 4.05
N ARG A 166 14.35 12.48 3.93
CA ARG A 166 14.57 13.16 2.64
C ARG A 166 15.15 12.22 1.60
N ILE A 167 16.15 11.42 1.96
CA ILE A 167 16.75 10.43 1.08
C ILE A 167 15.70 9.37 0.68
N ALA A 168 14.96 8.84 1.67
CA ALA A 168 13.92 7.86 1.43
C ALA A 168 12.83 8.39 0.48
N LEU A 169 12.39 9.63 0.66
CA LEU A 169 11.42 10.29 -0.21
C LEU A 169 11.91 10.40 -1.67
N VAL A 170 13.17 10.78 -1.89
CA VAL A 170 13.75 10.87 -3.24
C VAL A 170 13.80 9.48 -3.89
N ILE A 171 14.26 8.47 -3.14
CA ILE A 171 14.30 7.09 -3.64
C ILE A 171 12.89 6.60 -3.98
N CYS A 172 11.91 6.81 -3.09
CA CYS A 172 10.51 6.42 -3.34
C CYS A 172 9.93 7.12 -4.56
N ALA A 173 10.19 8.43 -4.73
CA ALA A 173 9.72 9.19 -5.88
C ALA A 173 10.30 8.64 -7.19
N VAL A 174 11.60 8.29 -7.22
CA VAL A 174 12.24 7.67 -8.40
C VAL A 174 11.64 6.30 -8.70
N PHE A 175 11.37 5.47 -7.68
CA PHE A 175 10.74 4.16 -7.85
C PHE A 175 9.32 4.30 -8.40
N TYR A 176 8.47 5.11 -7.77
CA TYR A 176 7.09 5.31 -8.21
C TYR A 176 7.00 5.92 -9.60
N PHE A 177 7.85 6.90 -9.91
CA PHE A 177 7.92 7.46 -11.24
C PHE A 177 8.35 6.42 -12.28
N SER A 178 9.40 5.64 -12.00
CA SER A 178 9.88 4.59 -12.91
C SER A 178 8.80 3.55 -13.18
N ILE A 179 8.17 2.99 -12.13
CA ILE A 179 7.11 1.98 -12.27
C ILE A 179 5.92 2.56 -13.03
N GLY A 180 5.46 3.76 -12.66
CA GLY A 180 4.31 4.39 -13.32
C GLY A 180 4.57 4.69 -14.79
N PHE A 181 5.77 5.20 -15.11
CA PHE A 181 6.16 5.54 -16.48
C PHE A 181 6.31 4.30 -17.37
N PHE A 182 7.13 3.33 -16.95
CA PHE A 182 7.36 2.11 -17.73
C PHE A 182 6.12 1.22 -17.78
N GLY A 183 5.32 1.19 -16.71
CA GLY A 183 4.05 0.50 -16.71
C GLY A 183 3.06 1.08 -17.72
N TYR A 184 2.95 2.41 -17.79
CA TYR A 184 2.11 3.07 -18.79
C TYR A 184 2.62 2.86 -20.21
N LEU A 185 3.94 2.82 -20.43
CA LEU A 185 4.50 2.45 -21.73
C LEU A 185 4.12 1.03 -22.16
N LEU A 186 4.14 0.08 -21.23
CA LEU A 186 3.90 -1.34 -21.51
C LEU A 186 2.42 -1.66 -21.74
N PHE A 187 1.53 -1.05 -20.95
CA PHE A 187 0.12 -1.44 -20.91
C PHE A 187 -0.86 -0.33 -21.35
N GLY A 188 -0.41 0.93 -21.41
CA GLY A 188 -1.21 2.09 -21.80
C GLY A 188 -2.51 2.22 -21.01
N ASP A 189 -3.61 2.47 -21.73
CA ASP A 189 -4.94 2.67 -21.13
C ASP A 189 -5.58 1.36 -20.62
N SER A 190 -4.94 0.19 -20.82
CA SER A 190 -5.43 -1.12 -20.37
C SER A 190 -4.91 -1.53 -18.98
N ILE A 191 -4.24 -0.63 -18.25
CA ILE A 191 -3.73 -0.90 -16.90
C ILE A 191 -4.89 -1.19 -15.94
N ASN A 192 -4.80 -2.33 -15.25
CA ASN A 192 -5.67 -2.67 -14.15
C ASN A 192 -5.24 -1.97 -12.85
N ALA A 193 -6.15 -1.92 -11.88
CA ALA A 193 -5.85 -1.36 -10.56
C ALA A 193 -4.63 -2.01 -9.90
N ASP A 194 -4.50 -3.33 -10.04
CA ASP A 194 -3.24 -4.05 -9.80
C ASP A 194 -2.54 -4.30 -11.14
N MET A 195 -1.47 -3.55 -11.39
CA MET A 195 -0.68 -3.67 -12.62
C MET A 195 -0.01 -5.04 -12.77
N LEU A 196 0.25 -5.77 -11.67
CA LEU A 196 0.86 -7.10 -11.75
C LEU A 196 -0.02 -8.11 -12.47
N VAL A 197 -1.32 -7.87 -12.44
CA VAL A 197 -2.32 -8.67 -13.13
C VAL A 197 -2.14 -8.54 -14.63
N ASN A 198 -1.72 -7.38 -15.17
CA ASN A 198 -1.52 -7.20 -16.61
C ASN A 198 -0.34 -8.00 -17.20
N PHE A 199 0.59 -8.48 -16.38
CA PHE A 199 1.73 -9.27 -16.87
C PHE A 199 1.34 -10.70 -17.30
N ASP A 200 0.10 -11.14 -17.09
CA ASP A 200 -0.37 -12.43 -17.58
C ASP A 200 -0.61 -12.45 -19.11
N GLN A 201 -0.86 -11.28 -19.71
CA GLN A 201 -1.25 -11.14 -21.13
C GLN A 201 -0.09 -11.09 -22.13
N ASN A 202 1.16 -10.87 -21.68
CA ASN A 202 2.28 -10.50 -22.56
C ASN A 202 3.25 -11.66 -22.88
N ALA A 203 2.80 -12.92 -22.82
CA ALA A 203 3.70 -14.06 -22.84
C ALA A 203 3.53 -15.00 -24.04
N ASP A 204 3.81 -14.51 -25.25
CA ASP A 204 3.82 -15.34 -26.45
C ASP A 204 5.03 -16.30 -26.52
N THR A 205 6.06 -16.07 -25.68
CA THR A 205 7.31 -16.86 -25.66
C THR A 205 7.56 -17.49 -24.29
N MET A 206 8.27 -18.63 -24.29
CA MET A 206 8.67 -19.32 -23.05
C MET A 206 9.52 -18.44 -22.13
N VAL A 207 10.37 -17.59 -22.71
CA VAL A 207 11.19 -16.63 -21.95
C VAL A 207 10.30 -15.56 -21.32
N GLY A 208 9.32 -15.03 -22.06
CA GLY A 208 8.34 -14.08 -21.55
C GLY A 208 7.53 -14.61 -20.37
N LEU A 209 7.09 -15.88 -20.43
CA LEU A 209 6.38 -16.53 -19.32
C LEU A 209 7.24 -16.56 -18.03
N VAL A 210 8.52 -16.90 -18.15
CA VAL A 210 9.44 -16.95 -17.01
C VAL A 210 9.68 -15.56 -16.44
N ILE A 211 9.90 -14.56 -17.29
CA ILE A 211 10.10 -13.17 -16.88
C ILE A 211 8.87 -12.63 -16.15
N ASN A 212 7.66 -12.87 -16.68
CA ASN A 212 6.41 -12.44 -16.05
C ASN A 212 6.20 -13.10 -14.68
N ALA A 213 6.50 -14.40 -14.57
CA ALA A 213 6.46 -15.09 -13.28
C ALA A 213 7.47 -14.50 -12.29
N ILE A 214 8.70 -14.19 -12.72
CA ILE A 214 9.71 -13.55 -11.86
C ILE A 214 9.23 -12.17 -11.38
N VAL A 215 8.69 -11.34 -12.27
CA VAL A 215 8.13 -10.02 -11.93
C VAL A 215 7.03 -10.14 -10.88
N ARG A 216 6.04 -10.99 -11.14
CA ARG A 216 4.89 -11.16 -10.24
C ARG A 216 5.30 -11.78 -8.89
N LEU A 217 6.13 -12.82 -8.88
CA LEU A 217 6.60 -13.46 -7.65
C LEU A 217 7.53 -12.55 -6.84
N SER A 218 8.45 -11.83 -7.49
CA SER A 218 9.36 -10.91 -6.78
C SER A 218 8.59 -9.86 -6.01
N TYR A 219 7.56 -9.26 -6.61
CA TYR A 219 6.71 -8.30 -5.90
C TYR A 219 5.84 -8.96 -4.82
N ALA A 220 5.26 -10.13 -5.08
CA ALA A 220 4.49 -10.85 -4.06
C ALA A 220 5.35 -11.19 -2.84
N PHE A 221 6.58 -11.70 -3.04
CA PHE A 221 7.53 -11.94 -1.95
C PHE A 221 7.97 -10.64 -1.28
N HIS A 222 8.21 -9.56 -2.03
CA HIS A 222 8.49 -8.24 -1.46
C HIS A 222 7.41 -7.86 -0.44
N VAL A 223 6.13 -7.93 -0.84
CA VAL A 223 4.98 -7.60 0.01
C VAL A 223 4.88 -8.53 1.22
N MET A 224 5.08 -9.84 1.06
CA MET A 224 5.11 -10.80 2.17
C MET A 224 6.17 -10.44 3.22
N LEU A 225 7.35 -9.96 2.79
CA LEU A 225 8.44 -9.56 3.68
C LEU A 225 8.23 -8.19 4.35
N VAL A 226 7.44 -7.29 3.74
CA VAL A 226 7.07 -6.00 4.35
C VAL A 226 5.92 -6.15 5.36
N PHE A 227 5.03 -7.12 5.17
CA PHE A 227 3.85 -7.36 6.01
C PHE A 227 4.12 -7.30 7.53
N PRO A 228 5.19 -7.92 8.07
CA PRO A 228 5.44 -7.93 9.52
C PRO A 228 5.71 -6.55 10.11
N ILE A 229 6.30 -5.64 9.34
CA ILE A 229 6.62 -4.29 9.81
C ILE A 229 5.33 -3.50 10.06
N LEU A 230 4.37 -3.58 9.15
CA LEU A 230 3.06 -2.93 9.34
C LEU A 230 2.23 -3.61 10.43
N ASN A 231 2.29 -4.93 10.52
CA ASN A 231 1.60 -5.66 11.59
C ASN A 231 2.18 -5.31 12.96
N TYR A 232 3.49 -5.08 13.05
CA TYR A 232 4.14 -4.59 14.27
C TYR A 232 3.57 -3.23 14.69
N THR A 233 3.52 -2.25 13.77
CA THR A 233 2.93 -0.93 14.04
C THR A 233 1.48 -1.03 14.50
N LEU A 234 0.67 -1.83 13.79
CA LEU A 234 -0.73 -2.04 14.14
C LEU A 234 -0.87 -2.64 15.54
N ARG A 235 -0.16 -3.73 15.81
CA ARG A 235 -0.20 -4.44 17.09
C ARG A 235 0.23 -3.55 18.24
N ALA A 236 1.29 -2.76 18.07
CA ALA A 236 1.75 -1.82 19.09
C ALA A 236 0.68 -0.76 19.43
N ASN A 237 0.03 -0.18 18.42
CA ASN A 237 -1.02 0.82 18.63
C ASN A 237 -2.29 0.20 19.28
N VAL A 238 -2.66 -1.03 18.89
CA VAL A 238 -3.78 -1.75 19.50
C VAL A 238 -3.50 -2.09 20.97
N ASP A 239 -2.28 -2.55 21.28
CA ASP A 239 -1.89 -2.88 22.65
C ASP A 239 -1.86 -1.63 23.54
N GLU A 240 -1.28 -0.53 23.05
CA GLU A 240 -1.23 0.74 23.77
C GLU A 240 -2.64 1.29 24.06
N LEU A 241 -3.57 1.15 23.10
CA LEU A 241 -4.93 1.66 23.24
C LEU A 241 -5.80 0.79 24.18
N LEU A 242 -5.71 -0.55 24.07
CA LEU A 242 -6.57 -1.48 24.81
C LEU A 242 -5.99 -1.90 26.17
N PHE A 243 -4.67 -1.91 26.31
CA PHE A 243 -3.96 -2.49 27.46
C PHE A 243 -2.90 -1.55 28.02
N ARG A 244 -3.25 -0.28 28.21
CA ARG A 244 -2.36 0.79 28.66
C ARG A 244 -1.60 0.51 29.97
N ASP A 245 -2.23 -0.22 30.90
CA ASP A 245 -1.70 -0.47 32.25
C ASP A 245 -0.97 -1.82 32.39
N LYS A 246 -0.73 -2.52 31.28
CA LYS A 246 -0.08 -3.84 31.27
C LYS A 246 1.42 -3.74 30.96
N PRO A 247 2.22 -4.76 31.36
CA PRO A 247 3.65 -4.83 31.01
C PRO A 247 3.84 -4.88 29.49
N GLU A 248 5.07 -4.68 29.02
CA GLU A 248 5.39 -4.65 27.60
C GLU A 248 4.89 -5.89 26.86
N LEU A 249 4.39 -5.71 25.63
CA LEU A 249 3.82 -6.80 24.83
C LEU A 249 4.82 -7.93 24.53
N ALA A 250 6.11 -7.61 24.54
CA ALA A 250 7.16 -8.60 24.36
C ALA A 250 7.27 -9.58 25.53
N GLU A 251 6.77 -9.26 26.72
CA GLU A 251 6.83 -10.09 27.92
C GLU A 251 5.59 -11.00 28.05
N ASP A 252 4.42 -10.51 27.65
CA ASP A 252 3.14 -11.24 27.71
C ASP A 252 2.90 -12.09 26.45
N THR A 253 3.44 -13.31 26.46
CA THR A 253 3.34 -14.29 25.36
C THR A 253 1.89 -14.61 24.92
N PRO A 254 0.93 -14.94 25.81
CA PRO A 254 -0.43 -15.25 25.38
C PRO A 254 -1.13 -14.03 24.78
N ARG A 255 -0.93 -12.83 25.35
CA ARG A 255 -1.48 -11.60 24.78
C ARG A 255 -0.90 -11.30 23.40
N PHE A 256 0.41 -11.41 23.25
CA PHE A 256 1.11 -11.23 21.98
C PHE A 256 0.56 -12.15 20.89
N LEU A 257 0.43 -13.45 21.20
CA LEU A 257 -0.04 -14.45 20.24
C LEU A 257 -1.50 -14.22 19.89
N CYS A 258 -2.36 -14.00 20.88
CA CYS A 258 -3.79 -13.75 20.69
C CYS A 258 -4.03 -12.53 19.80
N LEU A 259 -3.39 -11.40 20.14
CA LEU A 259 -3.54 -10.14 19.40
C LEU A 259 -3.05 -10.29 17.95
N THR A 260 -1.91 -10.94 17.74
CA THR A 260 -1.35 -11.20 16.41
C THR A 260 -2.27 -12.10 15.58
N CYS A 261 -2.75 -13.22 16.13
CA CYS A 261 -3.64 -14.14 15.44
C CYS A 261 -4.98 -13.50 15.08
N ILE A 262 -5.57 -12.72 16.00
CA ILE A 262 -6.83 -12.01 15.75
C ILE A 262 -6.67 -10.99 14.62
N LEU A 263 -5.64 -10.14 14.67
CA LEU A 263 -5.42 -9.13 13.64
C LEU A 263 -5.19 -9.75 12.26
N VAL A 264 -4.35 -10.79 12.17
CA VAL A 264 -4.08 -11.47 10.90
C VAL A 264 -5.32 -12.22 10.38
N ALA A 265 -6.09 -12.88 11.27
CA ALA A 265 -7.32 -13.56 10.88
C ALA A 265 -8.39 -12.59 10.36
N LEU A 266 -8.54 -11.41 10.99
CA LEU A 266 -9.46 -10.37 10.53
C LEU A 266 -9.01 -9.78 9.18
N ALA A 267 -7.71 -9.52 9.02
CA ALA A 267 -7.16 -9.02 7.75
C ALA A 267 -7.40 -10.04 6.62
N TYR A 268 -7.14 -11.33 6.88
CA TYR A 268 -7.42 -12.42 5.94
C TYR A 268 -8.90 -12.51 5.58
N ALA A 269 -9.79 -12.49 6.58
CA ALA A 269 -11.22 -12.56 6.34
C ALA A 269 -11.68 -11.44 5.39
N ILE A 270 -11.29 -10.20 5.67
CA ILE A 270 -11.67 -9.04 4.85
C ILE A 270 -11.05 -9.10 3.45
N ALA A 271 -9.79 -9.52 3.32
CA ALA A 271 -9.09 -9.61 2.03
C ALA A 271 -9.73 -10.61 1.05
N ILE A 272 -10.45 -11.62 1.53
CA ILE A 272 -11.22 -12.55 0.69
C ILE A 272 -12.44 -11.87 0.06
N TRP A 273 -13.10 -10.97 0.79
CA TRP A 273 -14.33 -10.32 0.35
C TRP A 273 -14.09 -9.12 -0.56
N ILE A 274 -12.95 -8.43 -0.42
CA ILE A 274 -12.65 -7.25 -1.22
C ILE A 274 -12.01 -7.67 -2.56
N PRO A 275 -12.65 -7.37 -3.70
CA PRO A 275 -12.21 -7.85 -5.00
C PRO A 275 -11.14 -6.98 -5.66
N SER A 276 -10.89 -5.76 -5.15
CA SER A 276 -9.95 -4.82 -5.76
C SER A 276 -9.23 -3.96 -4.74
N ILE A 277 -7.92 -3.81 -4.90
CA ILE A 277 -7.09 -2.89 -4.11
C ILE A 277 -7.48 -1.42 -4.29
N TRP A 278 -8.12 -1.06 -5.41
CA TRP A 278 -8.50 0.31 -5.70
C TRP A 278 -9.40 0.90 -4.62
N TYR A 279 -10.41 0.15 -4.18
CA TYR A 279 -11.34 0.59 -3.14
C TYR A 279 -10.62 0.88 -1.82
N CYS A 280 -9.66 0.03 -1.44
CA CYS A 280 -8.85 0.24 -0.24
C CYS A 280 -8.02 1.52 -0.34
N PHE A 281 -7.35 1.77 -1.48
CA PHE A 281 -6.60 3.02 -1.68
C PHE A 281 -7.49 4.26 -1.62
N GLN A 282 -8.68 4.21 -2.23
CA GLN A 282 -9.62 5.32 -2.15
C GLN A 282 -10.04 5.62 -0.71
N ILE A 283 -10.47 4.59 0.04
CA ILE A 283 -10.98 4.77 1.40
C ILE A 283 -9.84 5.23 2.33
N LEU A 284 -8.71 4.52 2.36
CA LEU A 284 -7.62 4.84 3.27
C LEU A 284 -6.97 6.18 2.93
N GLY A 285 -6.72 6.42 1.64
CA GLY A 285 -6.09 7.63 1.13
C GLY A 285 -6.91 8.89 1.40
N SER A 286 -8.23 8.81 1.22
CA SER A 286 -9.12 9.95 1.42
C SER A 286 -9.51 10.19 2.88
N THR A 287 -9.46 9.17 3.75
CA THR A 287 -9.93 9.30 5.13
C THR A 287 -8.76 9.38 6.12
N THR A 288 -8.22 8.24 6.52
CA THR A 288 -7.26 8.13 7.62
C THR A 288 -5.91 8.70 7.24
N ILE A 289 -5.44 8.43 6.03
CA ILE A 289 -4.14 8.92 5.57
C ILE A 289 -4.20 10.43 5.32
N ALA A 290 -5.21 10.94 4.63
CA ALA A 290 -5.42 12.39 4.50
C ALA A 290 -5.49 13.08 5.89
N THR A 291 -6.13 12.44 6.87
CA THR A 291 -6.17 12.97 8.24
C THR A 291 -4.78 13.02 8.87
N LEU A 292 -3.99 11.95 8.72
CA LEU A 292 -2.64 11.84 9.27
C LEU A 292 -1.63 12.79 8.61
N THR A 293 -1.72 12.96 7.29
CA THR A 293 -0.71 13.69 6.50
C THR A 293 -1.04 15.16 6.32
N LEU A 294 -2.33 15.51 6.19
CA LEU A 294 -2.77 16.86 5.91
C LEU A 294 -3.45 17.50 7.12
N ILE A 295 -4.42 16.83 7.75
CA ILE A 295 -5.25 17.45 8.78
C ILE A 295 -4.48 17.65 10.09
N PHE A 296 -3.92 16.60 10.69
CA PHE A 296 -3.24 16.73 11.99
C PHE A 296 -2.05 17.70 11.95
N PRO A 297 -1.13 17.64 10.98
CA PRO A 297 -0.03 18.60 10.90
C PRO A 297 -0.53 20.04 10.72
N SER A 298 -1.54 20.26 9.87
CA SER A 298 -2.12 21.59 9.65
C SER A 298 -2.79 22.14 10.92
N MET A 299 -3.51 21.30 11.65
CA MET A 299 -4.13 21.67 12.92
C MET A 299 -3.09 22.02 13.99
N ILE A 300 -1.94 21.33 14.02
CA ILE A 300 -0.84 21.65 14.92
C ILE A 300 -0.24 23.02 14.58
N ILE A 301 0.00 23.32 13.30
CA ILE A 301 0.53 24.60 12.81
C ILE A 301 -0.45 25.76 13.07
N LEU A 302 -1.76 25.54 12.94
CA LEU A 302 -2.75 26.60 13.18
C LEU A 302 -2.97 26.87 14.67
N ARG A 303 -2.86 25.85 15.51
CA ARG A 303 -2.99 25.99 16.96
C ARG A 303 -1.78 26.65 17.61
N ASP A 304 -0.63 26.66 16.92
CA ASP A 304 0.68 27.23 17.30
C ASP A 304 0.68 28.06 18.60
N ILE A 305 0.75 27.34 19.71
CA ILE A 305 0.65 27.90 21.07
C ILE A 305 1.88 28.77 21.37
N TYR A 306 3.01 28.45 20.76
CA TYR A 306 4.30 29.09 21.00
C TYR A 306 4.66 30.16 19.96
N SER A 307 3.75 30.48 19.03
CA SER A 307 3.95 31.47 17.97
C SER A 307 5.22 31.26 17.14
N ILE A 308 5.59 30.00 16.90
CA ILE A 308 6.78 29.61 16.13
C ILE A 308 6.49 29.67 14.62
N SER A 309 5.24 29.44 14.22
CA SER A 309 4.85 29.27 12.82
C SER A 309 4.72 30.59 12.08
N LYS A 310 5.33 30.65 10.90
CA LYS A 310 5.31 31.82 10.01
C LYS A 310 3.92 32.01 9.38
N PRO A 311 3.55 33.24 8.98
CA PRO A 311 2.23 33.50 8.39
C PRO A 311 1.97 32.71 7.11
N TRP A 312 2.99 32.48 6.27
CA TRP A 312 2.84 31.66 5.06
C TRP A 312 2.59 30.18 5.38
N GLU A 313 3.16 29.64 6.47
CA GLU A 313 2.94 28.26 6.91
C GLU A 313 1.49 28.06 7.35
N LYS A 314 0.89 29.07 7.99
CA LYS A 314 -0.53 29.08 8.36
C LYS A 314 -1.43 29.09 7.12
N VAL A 315 -1.08 29.86 6.08
CA VAL A 315 -1.80 29.84 4.79
C VAL A 315 -1.72 28.45 4.15
N VAL A 316 -0.54 27.85 4.11
CA VAL A 316 -0.35 26.49 3.58
C VAL A 316 -1.16 25.46 4.37
N ALA A 317 -1.19 25.56 5.71
CA ALA A 317 -1.99 24.68 6.56
C ALA A 317 -3.50 24.78 6.26
N VAL A 318 -4.02 25.99 6.05
CA VAL A 318 -5.43 26.17 5.63
C VAL A 318 -5.69 25.54 4.27
N VAL A 319 -4.79 25.72 3.29
CA VAL A 319 -4.90 25.10 1.97
C VAL A 319 -4.92 23.58 2.08
N PHE A 320 -4.06 22.99 2.91
CA PHE A 320 -4.02 21.55 3.13
C PHE A 320 -5.30 21.01 3.79
N LEU A 321 -5.90 21.76 4.73
CA LEU A 321 -7.20 21.38 5.31
C LEU A 321 -8.32 21.39 4.27
N ILE A 322 -8.38 22.43 3.43
CA ILE A 322 -9.38 22.52 2.36
C ILE A 322 -9.18 21.38 1.36
N ALA A 323 -7.93 21.11 0.97
CA ALA A 323 -7.61 20.01 0.06
C ALA A 323 -8.02 18.65 0.64
N ALA A 324 -7.72 18.38 1.92
CA ALA A 324 -8.11 17.14 2.59
C ALA A 324 -9.64 16.97 2.69
N ALA A 325 -10.37 18.05 2.98
CA ALA A 325 -11.82 18.01 3.00
C ALA A 325 -12.41 17.75 1.60
N ALA A 326 -11.89 18.43 0.58
CA ALA A 326 -12.33 18.25 -0.80
C ALA A 326 -12.08 16.83 -1.30
N THR A 327 -10.88 16.26 -1.05
CA THR A 327 -10.56 14.88 -1.46
C THR A 327 -11.42 13.85 -0.73
N SER A 328 -11.67 14.04 0.57
CA SER A 328 -12.58 13.18 1.35
C SER A 328 -13.99 13.17 0.76
N VAL A 329 -14.55 14.36 0.50
CA VAL A 329 -15.92 14.49 -0.01
C VAL A 329 -16.05 13.88 -1.39
N VAL A 330 -15.12 14.19 -2.30
CA VAL A 330 -15.17 13.67 -3.67
C VAL A 330 -14.94 12.15 -3.71
N ALA A 331 -14.00 11.62 -2.92
CA ALA A 331 -13.77 10.19 -2.85
C ALA A 331 -15.00 9.44 -2.29
N ILE A 332 -15.64 9.94 -1.24
CA ILE A 332 -16.86 9.34 -0.69
C ILE A 332 -17.99 9.40 -1.72
N TRP A 333 -18.19 10.56 -2.36
CA TRP A 333 -19.21 10.75 -3.39
C TRP A 333 -19.02 9.80 -4.57
N THR A 334 -17.80 9.71 -5.10
CA THR A 334 -17.47 8.85 -6.25
C THR A 334 -17.68 7.37 -5.94
N ASN A 335 -17.29 6.91 -4.75
CA ASN A 335 -17.53 5.52 -4.34
C ASN A 335 -19.04 5.24 -4.20
N LEU A 336 -19.80 6.11 -3.53
CA LEU A 336 -21.25 5.95 -3.37
C LEU A 336 -21.97 5.96 -4.73
N SER A 337 -21.57 6.84 -5.65
CA SER A 337 -22.18 6.91 -6.98
C SER A 337 -21.96 5.65 -7.81
N LYS A 338 -20.81 4.97 -7.64
CA LYS A 338 -20.53 3.71 -8.34
C LYS A 338 -21.37 2.56 -7.80
N THR A 339 -21.52 2.48 -6.47
CA THR A 339 -22.36 1.47 -5.81
C THR A 339 -23.85 1.63 -6.14
N ALA A 340 -24.31 2.84 -6.42
CA ALA A 340 -25.69 3.09 -6.84
C ALA A 340 -25.99 2.67 -8.29
N THR A 341 -24.95 2.40 -9.09
CA THR A 341 -25.06 2.05 -10.52
C THR A 341 -24.70 0.60 -10.84
N SER A 342 -24.22 -0.18 -9.85
CA SER A 342 -24.05 -1.64 -9.93
C SER A 342 -25.22 -2.34 -9.26
#